data_AF-A0A1I8BYW6-F1
#
_entry.id   AF-A0A1I8BYW6-F1
#
_cell.length_a   1.000
_cell.length_b   1.000
_cell.length_c   1.000
_cell.angle_alpha   90.00
_cell.angle_beta   90.00
_cell.angle_gamma   90.00
#
_symmetry.space_group_name_H-M   'P 1'
#
loop_
_entity.id
_entity.type
_entity.pdbx_description
1 polymer ?
#
loop_
_entity_poly.entity_id
_entity_poly.type
_entity_poly.pdbx_seq_one_letter_code
_entity_poly.pdbx_strand_id
1 'polypeptide(L)'
;MPMYAGLHPYAQNVSIRMLDCGINNKTDESDEFHSSPQLWLNKNWFTKKFYLTDLIVCYQHIFYKIEPFIMQKGFKRYSQIFHTIFTSSSRQQSKIILLTKIEE
;
A
#
# COMPACT_ATOMS: atom_id res chain seq x y z
N MET A 1 5.89 -5.84 -16.77
CA MET A 1 5.10 -6.40 -15.65
C MET A 1 3.92 -7.20 -16.21
N PRO A 2 3.96 -8.54 -16.26
CA PRO A 2 2.88 -9.36 -16.84
C PRO A 2 1.87 -9.91 -15.81
N MET A 3 2.17 -9.87 -14.50
CA MET A 3 1.40 -10.63 -13.50
C MET A 3 0.04 -10.03 -13.09
N TYR A 4 -0.35 -8.85 -13.59
CA TYR A 4 -1.62 -8.20 -13.24
C TYR A 4 -2.63 -8.12 -14.39
N ALA A 5 -2.28 -8.66 -15.57
CA ALA A 5 -3.21 -8.71 -16.71
C ALA A 5 -4.50 -9.51 -16.37
N GLY A 6 -4.43 -10.45 -15.43
CA GLY A 6 -5.60 -11.20 -14.95
C GLY A 6 -6.58 -10.40 -14.08
N LEU A 7 -6.18 -9.24 -13.55
CA LEU A 7 -7.09 -8.34 -12.84
C LEU A 7 -7.85 -7.42 -13.81
N HIS A 8 -7.37 -7.25 -15.04
CA HIS A 8 -7.90 -6.30 -16.02
C HIS A 8 -9.39 -6.51 -16.40
N PRO A 9 -9.94 -7.74 -16.46
CA PRO A 9 -11.37 -7.96 -16.68
C PRO A 9 -12.25 -7.60 -15.47
N TYR A 10 -11.74 -7.77 -14.25
CA TYR A 10 -12.46 -7.48 -12.99
C TYR A 10 -12.22 -6.05 -12.47
N ALA A 11 -11.17 -5.38 -12.97
CA ALA A 11 -10.77 -4.03 -12.59
C ALA A 11 -11.53 -2.91 -13.32
N GLN A 12 -12.53 -3.24 -14.16
CA GLN A 12 -13.35 -2.21 -14.83
C GLN A 12 -14.06 -1.28 -13.83
N ASN A 13 -14.33 -1.76 -12.61
CA ASN A 13 -14.95 -0.99 -11.52
C ASN A 13 -14.01 -0.72 -10.34
N VAL A 14 -12.71 -1.03 -10.44
CA VAL A 14 -11.76 -0.90 -9.33
C VAL A 14 -10.52 -0.15 -9.79
N SER A 15 -10.31 1.06 -9.25
CA SER A 15 -9.08 1.83 -9.48
C SER A 15 -7.97 1.34 -8.57
N ILE A 16 -6.95 0.69 -9.13
CA ILE A 16 -5.79 0.20 -8.39
C ILE A 16 -4.60 1.15 -8.59
N ARG A 17 -3.95 1.49 -7.49
CA ARG A 17 -2.68 2.23 -7.49
C ARG A 17 -1.61 1.44 -6.74
N MET A 18 -0.43 1.33 -7.34
CA MET A 18 0.77 0.80 -6.69
C MET A 18 1.80 1.91 -6.52
N LEU A 19 2.69 1.76 -5.54
CA LEU A 19 3.86 2.63 -5.44
C LEU A 19 4.79 2.31 -6.61
N ASP A 20 5.23 3.34 -7.32
CA ASP A 20 6.09 3.17 -8.48
C ASP A 20 7.50 2.69 -8.05
N CYS A 21 7.99 1.66 -8.74
CA CYS A 21 9.37 1.20 -8.71
C CYS A 21 9.92 1.57 -10.08
N GLY A 22 10.43 2.79 -10.21
CA GLY A 22 10.77 3.42 -11.47
C GLY A 22 11.71 2.56 -12.32
N ILE A 23 11.56 2.68 -13.63
CA ILE A 23 12.37 1.91 -14.60
C ILE A 23 13.73 2.59 -14.90
N ASN A 24 13.98 3.83 -14.45
CA ASN A 24 15.09 4.66 -14.98
C ASN A 24 15.75 5.62 -13.97
N ASN A 25 16.41 5.12 -12.92
CA ASN A 25 17.35 5.90 -12.06
C ASN A 25 16.81 7.22 -11.45
N LYS A 26 15.50 7.45 -11.41
CA LYS A 26 14.86 8.48 -10.57
C LYS A 26 14.46 7.79 -9.28
N THR A 27 14.69 8.44 -8.13
CA THR A 27 14.35 7.91 -6.81
C THR A 27 12.95 7.31 -6.82
N ASP A 28 12.84 6.02 -6.52
CA ASP A 28 11.58 5.29 -6.65
C ASP A 28 10.61 5.75 -5.56
N GLU A 29 9.34 5.96 -5.91
CA GLU A 29 8.30 6.30 -4.94
C GLU A 29 8.23 5.24 -3.82
N SER A 30 8.45 3.98 -4.19
CA SER A 30 8.62 2.87 -3.26
C SER A 30 9.84 3.06 -2.33
N ASP A 31 10.98 3.53 -2.83
CA ASP A 31 12.18 3.77 -2.01
C ASP A 31 11.94 4.89 -0.99
N GLU A 32 11.38 6.01 -1.44
CA GLU A 32 11.03 7.12 -0.56
C GLU A 32 10.07 6.66 0.54
N PHE A 33 9.05 5.89 0.17
CA PHE A 33 8.12 5.33 1.14
C PHE A 33 8.81 4.39 2.14
N HIS A 34 9.63 3.44 1.69
CA HIS A 34 10.26 2.47 2.60
C HIS A 34 11.32 3.12 3.52
N SER A 35 11.97 4.20 3.07
CA SER A 35 12.92 4.95 3.90
C SER A 35 12.25 5.69 5.05
N SER A 36 11.06 6.26 4.84
CA SER A 36 10.31 6.98 5.88
C SER A 36 8.81 6.99 5.59
N PRO A 37 8.08 5.89 5.92
CA PRO A 37 6.68 5.72 5.55
C PRO A 37 5.76 6.85 6.06
N GLN A 38 5.98 7.31 7.30
CA GLN A 38 5.17 8.38 7.88
C GLN A 38 5.40 9.73 7.22
N LEU A 39 6.67 10.11 6.96
CA LEU A 39 6.98 11.36 6.27
C LEU A 39 6.42 11.36 4.85
N TRP A 40 6.56 10.23 4.17
CA TRP A 40 6.03 10.04 2.83
C TRP A 40 4.50 10.16 2.81
N LEU A 41 3.81 9.52 3.76
CA LEU A 41 2.35 9.63 3.90
C LEU A 41 1.95 11.08 4.19
N ASN A 42 2.56 11.75 5.16
CA ASN A 42 2.27 13.15 5.47
C ASN A 42 2.40 14.07 4.25
N LYS A 43 3.44 13.87 3.43
CA LYS A 43 3.69 14.64 2.21
C LYS A 43 2.67 14.35 1.10
N ASN A 44 2.25 13.10 0.94
CA ASN A 44 1.47 12.67 -0.22
C ASN A 44 -0.02 12.44 0.06
N TRP A 45 -0.46 12.40 1.32
CA TRP A 45 -1.83 12.03 1.69
C TRP A 45 -2.90 12.97 1.14
N PHE A 46 -2.60 14.27 1.08
CA PHE A 46 -3.54 15.28 0.57
C PHE A 46 -3.58 15.36 -0.96
N THR A 47 -2.81 14.52 -1.66
CA THR A 47 -2.93 14.42 -3.12
C THR A 47 -4.27 13.76 -3.47
N LYS A 48 -4.83 14.11 -4.64
CA LYS A 48 -6.09 13.53 -5.17
C LYS A 48 -6.09 11.99 -5.19
N LYS A 49 -4.91 11.36 -5.13
CA LYS A 49 -4.69 9.91 -5.20
C LYS A 49 -5.20 9.17 -3.96
N PHE A 50 -5.10 9.75 -2.76
CA PHE A 50 -5.46 9.06 -1.50
C PHE A 50 -6.88 9.37 -1.03
N TYR A 51 -7.46 10.48 -1.46
CA TYR A 51 -8.79 10.91 -1.04
C TYR A 51 -9.89 9.89 -1.41
N LEU A 52 -9.75 9.24 -2.58
CA LEU A 52 -10.70 8.24 -3.11
C LEU A 52 -10.29 6.80 -2.78
N THR A 53 -9.38 6.59 -1.82
CA THR A 53 -8.96 5.24 -1.45
C THR A 53 -9.93 4.65 -0.43
N ASP A 54 -10.51 3.49 -0.76
CA ASP A 54 -11.39 2.73 0.15
C ASP A 54 -10.67 1.53 0.78
N LEU A 55 -9.68 0.98 0.07
CA LEU A 55 -8.92 -0.19 0.48
C LEU A 55 -7.41 0.09 0.41
N ILE A 56 -6.68 -0.24 1.47
CA ILE A 56 -5.22 -0.22 1.51
C ILE A 56 -4.72 -1.64 1.76
N VAL A 57 -3.74 -2.06 0.95
CA VAL A 57 -3.03 -3.33 1.12
C VAL A 57 -1.56 -3.03 1.35
N CYS A 58 -1.00 -3.53 2.46
CA CYS A 58 0.41 -3.33 2.77
C CYS A 58 0.99 -4.55 3.50
N TYR A 59 2.32 -4.69 3.53
CA TYR A 59 2.96 -5.70 4.36
C TYR A 59 2.73 -5.44 5.85
N GLN A 60 2.68 -6.50 6.65
CA GLN A 60 2.38 -6.40 8.08
C GLN A 60 3.36 -5.47 8.84
N HIS A 61 4.65 -5.49 8.53
CA HIS A 61 5.64 -4.62 9.17
C HIS A 61 5.49 -3.16 8.73
N ILE A 62 5.03 -2.92 7.49
CA ILE A 62 4.70 -1.58 7.03
C ILE A 62 3.48 -1.07 7.78
N PHE A 63 2.45 -1.90 7.95
CA PHE A 63 1.27 -1.56 8.74
C PHE A 63 1.66 -1.04 10.12
N TYR A 64 2.52 -1.74 10.87
CA TYR A 64 2.96 -1.28 12.19
C TYR A 64 3.67 0.09 12.19
N LYS A 65 4.31 0.49 11.08
CA LYS A 65 4.93 1.82 10.95
C LYS A 65 3.91 2.92 10.67
N ILE A 66 2.79 2.60 10.01
CA ILE A 66 1.81 3.57 9.51
C ILE A 66 0.47 3.51 10.23
N GLU A 67 0.25 2.54 11.12
CA GLU A 67 -1.02 2.26 11.80
C GLU A 67 -1.61 3.51 12.48
N PRO A 68 -0.86 4.27 13.32
CA PRO A 68 -1.42 5.46 13.96
C PRO A 68 -1.94 6.49 12.95
N PHE A 69 -1.19 6.68 11.86
CA PHE A 69 -1.54 7.62 10.81
C PHE A 69 -2.78 7.17 10.04
N ILE A 70 -2.83 5.91 9.59
CA ILE A 70 -3.92 5.40 8.76
C ILE A 70 -5.22 5.28 9.56
N MET A 71 -5.15 4.89 10.84
CA MET A 71 -6.33 4.86 11.72
C MET A 71 -6.90 6.25 11.98
N GLN A 72 -6.04 7.27 12.17
CA GLN A 72 -6.49 8.67 12.28
C GLN A 72 -7.22 9.15 11.01
N LYS A 73 -6.94 8.54 9.85
CA LYS A 73 -7.60 8.85 8.57
C LYS A 73 -8.87 8.02 8.32
N GLY A 74 -9.39 7.35 9.35
CA GLY A 74 -10.65 6.63 9.28
C GLY A 74 -10.55 5.27 8.61
N PHE A 75 -9.38 4.62 8.65
CA PHE A 75 -9.25 3.24 8.20
C PHE A 75 -9.17 2.29 9.40
N LYS A 76 -9.70 1.08 9.23
CA LYS A 76 -9.57 -0.01 10.19
C LYS A 76 -8.97 -1.24 9.53
N ARG A 77 -8.25 -2.04 10.31
CA ARG A 77 -7.78 -3.35 9.88
C ARG A 77 -8.99 -4.25 9.60
N TYR A 78 -9.08 -4.76 8.37
CA TYR A 78 -10.11 -5.70 7.93
C TYR A 78 -9.64 -7.15 8.06
N SER A 79 -8.46 -7.46 7.51
CA SER A 79 -7.96 -8.84 7.48
C SER A 79 -6.43 -8.90 7.44
N GLN A 80 -5.89 -10.07 7.74
CA GLN A 80 -4.48 -10.40 7.59
C GLN A 80 -4.36 -11.72 6.83
N ILE A 81 -3.66 -11.69 5.71
CA ILE A 81 -3.54 -12.84 4.81
C ILE A 81 -2.07 -13.23 4.68
N PHE A 82 -1.80 -14.53 4.69
CA PHE A 82 -0.50 -15.06 4.27
C PHE A 82 -0.37 -14.96 2.75
N HIS A 83 0.64 -14.22 2.29
CA HIS A 83 0.89 -13.97 0.87
C HIS A 83 1.93 -14.93 0.29
N THR A 84 3.15 -14.99 0.84
CA THR A 84 4.24 -15.87 0.36
C THR A 84 5.40 -15.95 1.37
N ILE A 85 6.45 -16.72 1.09
CA ILE A 85 7.69 -16.73 1.89
C ILE A 85 8.74 -15.87 1.19
N PHE A 86 9.31 -14.90 1.92
CA PHE A 86 10.46 -14.14 1.46
C PHE A 86 11.67 -14.54 2.31
N THR A 87 12.71 -15.07 1.69
CA THR A 87 13.89 -15.62 2.39
C THR A 87 14.95 -14.57 2.72
N SER A 88 14.98 -13.45 2.01
CA SER A 88 16.06 -12.45 2.14
C SER A 88 15.63 -10.98 1.98
N SER A 89 14.32 -10.70 1.99
CA SER A 89 13.82 -9.33 1.74
C SER A 89 13.66 -8.53 3.03
N SER A 90 14.27 -7.34 3.10
CA SER A 90 14.06 -6.38 4.18
C SER A 90 12.81 -5.50 3.97
N ARG A 91 12.21 -5.53 2.78
CA ARG A 91 11.04 -4.71 2.39
C ARG A 91 9.75 -5.50 2.28
N GLN A 92 9.85 -6.81 2.05
CA GLN A 92 8.70 -7.69 1.86
C GLN A 92 8.52 -8.58 3.07
N GLN A 93 7.29 -9.04 3.31
CA GLN A 93 6.99 -9.92 4.41
C GLN A 93 5.88 -10.89 4.05
N SER A 94 5.89 -12.04 4.70
CA SER A 94 4.95 -13.12 4.39
C SER A 94 3.49 -12.82 4.61
N LYS A 95 3.18 -11.79 5.39
CA LYS A 95 1.82 -11.40 5.71
C LYS A 95 1.53 -10.01 5.16
N ILE A 96 0.36 -9.88 4.57
CA ILE A 96 -0.22 -8.59 4.16
C ILE A 96 -1.41 -8.28 5.05
N ILE A 97 -1.63 -6.98 5.27
CA ILE A 97 -2.77 -6.44 5.99
C ILE A 97 -3.67 -5.73 4.99
N LEU A 98 -4.97 -6.02 5.06
CA LEU A 98 -6.00 -5.28 4.37
C LEU A 98 -6.66 -4.30 5.33
N LEU A 99 -6.78 -3.06 4.90
CA LEU A 99 -7.38 -1.96 5.64
C LEU A 99 -8.54 -1.42 4.82
N THR A 100 -9.68 -1.23 5.46
CA THR A 100 -10.87 -0.65 4.84
C THR A 100 -11.20 0.68 5.51
N LYS A 101 -11.73 1.62 4.73
CA LYS A 101 -12.31 2.84 5.28
C LYS A 101 -13.50 2.50 6.17
N ILE A 102 -13.64 3.23 7.26
CA ILE A 102 -14.79 3.16 8.15
C ILE A 102 -15.89 3.98 7.45
N GLU A 103 -16.98 3.31 7.07
CA GLU A 103 -18.19 3.98 6.61
C GLU A 103 -18.87 4.61 7.85
N GLU A 104 -19.18 5.91 7.77
CA GLU A 104 -20.01 6.62 8.75
C GLU A 104 -21.50 6.29 8.56
#